data_AF-A0A0B8QBL8-F1
#
_entry.id   AF-A0A0B8QBL8-F1
#
_cell.length_a   1.000
_cell.length_b   1.000
_cell.length_c   1.000
_cell.angle_alpha   90.00
_cell.angle_beta   90.00
_cell.angle_gamma   90.00
#
_symmetry.space_group_name_H-M   'P 1'
#
loop_
_entity.id
_entity.type
_entity.pdbx_description
1 polymer ?
#
loop_
_entity_poly.entity_id
_entity_poly.type
_entity_poly.pdbx_seq_one_letter_code
_entity_poly.pdbx_strand_id
1 'polypeptide(L)'
;MNSLHTKAINSIKSREASRKASVSGDLTVNFHPDRLTKDGRPLLSAIALDGILKSQYETGTSNGGLTAFVGGDRYDWEQRVFDGIYDESLAHQRPKYGGFNYLNQGFGASPRFGSSYFLLKPEISERTTYCYPDSFFLPEDFASHQGLMHLVELAKSDSQDLLDNYIEAQFHGEISVQNDVEALVLDPIYKNTDIEKQANALGIEVRFHSGFRLQVSA
;
A
#
# COMPACT_ATOMS: atom_id res chain seq x y z
N MET A 1 11.87 -20.58 14.79
CA MET A 1 12.07 -20.29 13.35
C MET A 1 11.64 -18.85 13.11
N ASN A 2 12.43 -18.04 12.40
CA ASN A 2 12.00 -16.70 12.02
C ASN A 2 10.77 -16.78 11.11
N SER A 3 9.77 -15.93 11.34
CA SER A 3 8.58 -15.84 10.48
C SER A 3 8.98 -15.49 9.04
N LEU A 4 8.12 -15.79 8.07
CA LEU A 4 8.32 -15.40 6.66
C LEU A 4 8.59 -13.90 6.54
N HIS A 5 7.87 -13.09 7.32
CA HIS A 5 7.99 -11.63 7.36
C HIS A 5 9.40 -11.19 7.79
N THR A 6 9.91 -11.76 8.87
CA THR A 6 11.27 -11.46 9.35
C THR A 6 12.33 -11.87 8.33
N LYS A 7 12.15 -13.00 7.63
CA LYS A 7 13.07 -13.43 6.57
C LYS A 7 13.09 -12.45 5.41
N ALA A 8 11.92 -12.02 4.92
CA ALA A 8 11.80 -11.08 3.80
C ALA A 8 12.44 -9.73 4.13
N ILE A 9 12.14 -9.18 5.31
CA ILE A 9 12.74 -7.92 5.78
C ILE A 9 14.26 -8.02 5.91
N ASN A 10 14.76 -9.14 6.43
CA ASN A 10 16.21 -9.35 6.58
C ASN A 10 16.93 -9.52 5.23
N SER A 11 16.29 -10.16 4.23
CA SER A 11 16.82 -10.22 2.86
C SER A 11 16.99 -8.81 2.30
N ILE A 12 15.98 -7.95 2.40
CA ILE A 12 16.08 -6.54 1.96
C ILE A 12 17.17 -5.78 2.73
N LYS A 13 17.21 -5.90 4.07
CA LYS A 13 18.26 -5.25 4.90
C LYS A 13 19.68 -5.69 4.55
N SER A 14 19.87 -6.89 3.99
CA SER A 14 21.20 -7.38 3.61
C SER A 14 21.75 -6.72 2.34
N ARG A 15 20.88 -6.09 1.53
CA ARG A 15 21.23 -5.44 0.26
C ARG A 15 20.81 -3.97 0.17
N GLU A 16 20.17 -3.41 1.21
CA GLU A 16 19.84 -1.98 1.24
C GLU A 16 21.11 -1.11 1.27
N ALA A 17 21.04 0.09 0.72
CA ALA A 17 22.13 1.05 0.79
C ALA A 17 22.48 1.39 2.25
N SER A 18 23.76 1.52 2.57
CA SER A 18 24.28 1.68 3.93
C SER A 18 23.99 3.04 4.59
N ARG A 19 23.25 3.94 3.92
CA ARG A 19 22.90 5.26 4.44
C ARG A 19 21.63 5.21 5.27
N LYS A 20 21.81 5.16 6.60
CA LYS A 20 20.71 5.20 7.56
C LYS A 20 20.42 6.63 7.99
N ALA A 21 19.19 7.09 7.77
CA ALA A 21 18.70 8.37 8.24
C ALA A 21 17.19 8.26 8.50
N SER A 22 16.69 8.93 9.53
CA SER A 22 15.26 8.92 9.84
C SER A 22 14.51 9.84 8.89
N VAL A 23 13.46 9.31 8.26
CA VAL A 23 12.49 10.07 7.49
C VAL A 23 11.10 9.82 8.06
N SER A 24 10.29 10.87 8.14
CA SER A 24 8.90 10.77 8.59
C SER A 24 7.97 10.85 7.38
N GLY A 25 6.90 10.07 7.40
CA GLY A 25 5.87 10.05 6.37
C GLY A 25 4.84 8.96 6.67
N ASP A 26 3.64 9.15 6.14
CA ASP A 26 2.53 8.24 6.36
C ASP A 26 2.62 7.01 5.46
N LEU A 27 2.17 5.86 5.95
CA LEU A 27 1.95 4.67 5.14
C LEU A 27 0.49 4.60 4.74
N THR A 28 0.25 4.46 3.44
CA THR A 28 -1.12 4.54 2.89
C THR A 28 -1.42 3.39 1.93
N VAL A 29 -2.66 2.91 1.95
CA VAL A 29 -3.19 1.94 0.98
C VAL A 29 -4.32 2.61 0.20
N ASN A 30 -4.03 3.07 -1.02
CA ASN A 30 -5.01 3.71 -1.91
C ASN A 30 -5.94 2.67 -2.55
N PHE A 31 -7.24 2.98 -2.61
CA PHE A 31 -8.26 2.13 -3.24
C PHE A 31 -9.52 2.94 -3.63
N HIS A 32 -10.42 2.29 -4.36
CA HIS A 32 -11.74 2.82 -4.69
C HIS A 32 -12.79 2.18 -3.78
N PRO A 33 -13.44 2.93 -2.87
CA PRO A 33 -14.32 2.35 -1.85
C PRO A 33 -15.70 1.93 -2.37
N ASP A 34 -16.07 2.39 -3.56
CA ASP A 34 -17.31 2.09 -4.28
C ASP A 34 -17.25 0.78 -5.09
N ARG A 35 -16.12 0.07 -5.04
CA ARG A 35 -15.95 -1.21 -5.75
C ARG A 35 -16.74 -2.33 -5.06
N LEU A 36 -16.99 -3.37 -5.84
CA LEU A 36 -17.53 -4.63 -5.37
C LEU A 36 -16.43 -5.69 -5.30
N THR A 37 -16.56 -6.64 -4.38
CA THR A 37 -15.78 -7.87 -4.38
C THR A 37 -16.16 -8.74 -5.58
N LYS A 38 -15.35 -9.78 -5.86
CA LYS A 38 -15.60 -10.72 -6.98
C LYS A 38 -16.98 -11.41 -6.90
N ASP A 39 -17.48 -11.63 -5.69
CA ASP A 39 -18.79 -12.21 -5.41
C ASP A 39 -19.92 -11.14 -5.27
N GLY A 40 -19.64 -9.88 -5.61
CA GLY A 40 -20.65 -8.82 -5.74
C GLY A 40 -21.03 -8.11 -4.44
N ARG A 41 -20.28 -8.31 -3.35
CA ARG A 41 -20.51 -7.58 -2.08
C ARG A 41 -19.85 -6.20 -2.13
N PRO A 42 -20.43 -5.16 -1.48
CA PRO A 42 -19.75 -3.89 -1.29
C PRO A 42 -18.40 -4.07 -0.59
N LEU A 43 -17.34 -3.48 -1.14
CA LEU A 43 -15.97 -3.71 -0.67
C LEU A 43 -15.79 -3.36 0.80
N LEU A 44 -16.25 -2.18 1.23
CA LEU A 44 -16.13 -1.75 2.63
C LEU A 44 -16.89 -2.67 3.59
N SER A 45 -18.05 -3.18 3.20
CA SER A 45 -18.78 -4.17 4.00
C SER A 45 -18.04 -5.50 4.12
N ALA A 46 -17.36 -5.95 3.05
CA ALA A 46 -16.53 -7.14 3.11
C ALA A 46 -15.31 -6.93 4.03
N ILE A 47 -14.64 -5.78 3.95
CA ILE A 47 -13.52 -5.43 4.83
C ILE A 47 -13.98 -5.35 6.29
N ALA A 48 -15.16 -4.76 6.57
CA ALA A 48 -15.71 -4.70 7.93
C ALA A 48 -15.98 -6.10 8.50
N LEU A 49 -16.49 -7.03 7.68
CA LEU A 49 -16.74 -8.41 8.09
C LEU A 49 -15.43 -9.18 8.32
N ASP A 50 -14.46 -9.02 7.43
CA ASP A 50 -13.19 -9.72 7.48
C ASP A 50 -12.26 -9.19 8.58
N GLY A 51 -12.35 -7.89 8.90
CA GLY A 51 -11.53 -7.20 9.91
C GLY A 51 -10.06 -6.99 9.51
N ILE A 52 -9.68 -7.35 8.28
CA ILE A 52 -8.31 -7.30 7.77
C ILE A 52 -8.26 -6.78 6.32
N LEU A 53 -7.14 -6.16 5.94
CA LEU A 53 -6.85 -5.86 4.54
C LEU A 53 -6.19 -7.07 3.87
N LYS A 54 -6.84 -7.59 2.83
CA LYS A 54 -6.45 -8.80 2.10
C LYS A 54 -5.58 -8.50 0.89
N SER A 55 -4.69 -9.42 0.55
CA SER A 55 -3.84 -9.36 -0.65
C SER A 55 -4.65 -9.65 -1.92
N GLN A 56 -4.07 -9.30 -3.08
CA GLN A 56 -4.62 -9.65 -4.38
C GLN A 56 -4.84 -11.17 -4.56
N TYR A 57 -3.97 -12.01 -3.98
CA TYR A 57 -4.11 -13.47 -4.03
C TYR A 57 -5.37 -13.97 -3.32
N GLU A 58 -5.85 -13.22 -2.32
CA GLU A 58 -7.05 -13.55 -1.56
C GLU A 58 -8.31 -12.96 -2.21
N THR A 59 -8.23 -11.72 -2.70
CA THR A 59 -9.40 -11.00 -3.23
C THR A 59 -9.67 -11.31 -4.70
N GLY A 60 -8.63 -11.60 -5.49
CA GLY A 60 -8.71 -11.67 -6.94
C GLY A 60 -9.10 -10.35 -7.60
N THR A 61 -8.89 -9.21 -6.93
CA THR A 61 -9.22 -7.86 -7.42
C THR A 61 -7.99 -6.95 -7.41
N SER A 62 -7.97 -5.92 -8.24
CA SER A 62 -6.86 -4.97 -8.36
C SER A 62 -7.32 -3.65 -8.99
N ASN A 63 -6.61 -2.57 -8.68
CA ASN A 63 -6.67 -1.31 -9.42
C ASN A 63 -5.49 -1.15 -10.40
N GLY A 64 -4.60 -2.15 -10.47
CA GLY A 64 -3.55 -2.31 -11.49
C GLY A 64 -3.72 -3.64 -12.25
N GLY A 65 -2.61 -4.34 -12.54
CA GLY A 65 -2.64 -5.66 -13.17
C GLY A 65 -3.23 -6.75 -12.29
N LEU A 66 -3.91 -7.75 -12.88
CA LEU A 66 -4.44 -8.95 -12.22
C LEU A 66 -3.49 -10.14 -12.41
N THR A 67 -2.31 -10.08 -11.80
CA THR A 67 -1.20 -11.01 -12.10
C THR A 67 -0.72 -11.84 -10.89
N ALA A 68 -1.46 -11.83 -9.78
CA ALA A 68 -1.20 -12.66 -8.59
C ALA A 68 -1.58 -14.14 -8.79
N PHE A 69 -0.79 -14.85 -9.59
CA PHE A 69 -0.84 -16.29 -9.76
C PHE A 69 0.55 -16.81 -10.16
N VAL A 70 0.82 -18.10 -10.01
CA VAL A 70 2.13 -18.69 -10.36
C VAL A 70 2.47 -18.41 -11.83
N GLY A 71 3.60 -17.75 -12.08
CA GLY A 71 4.06 -17.32 -13.41
C GLY A 71 3.41 -16.03 -13.94
N GLY A 72 2.66 -15.30 -13.12
CA GLY A 72 2.23 -13.93 -13.44
C GLY A 72 3.22 -12.88 -12.91
N ASP A 73 3.20 -11.67 -13.48
CA ASP A 73 4.14 -10.58 -13.15
C ASP A 73 4.30 -10.34 -11.64
N ARG A 74 3.20 -10.40 -10.89
CA ARG A 74 3.20 -10.21 -9.44
C ARG A 74 3.98 -11.30 -8.71
N TYR A 75 3.82 -12.55 -9.16
CA TYR A 75 4.52 -13.69 -8.60
C TYR A 75 6.01 -13.62 -8.92
N ASP A 76 6.37 -13.38 -10.19
CA ASP A 76 7.76 -13.31 -10.64
C ASP A 76 8.52 -12.17 -9.97
N TRP A 77 7.87 -11.01 -9.82
CA TRP A 77 8.42 -9.87 -9.10
C TRP A 77 8.62 -10.19 -7.61
N GLU A 78 7.63 -10.77 -6.92
CA GLU A 78 7.78 -11.15 -5.51
C GLU A 78 8.89 -12.20 -5.32
N GLN A 79 9.03 -13.16 -6.24
CA GLN A 79 10.09 -14.15 -6.19
C GLN A 79 11.46 -13.49 -6.32
N ARG A 80 11.63 -12.58 -7.28
CA ARG A 80 12.89 -11.84 -7.47
C ARG A 80 13.23 -10.96 -6.27
N VAL A 81 12.26 -10.22 -5.76
CA VAL A 81 12.47 -9.24 -4.68
C VAL A 81 12.58 -9.90 -3.32
N PHE A 82 11.97 -11.06 -3.08
CA PHE A 82 12.07 -11.72 -1.77
C PHE A 82 12.80 -13.05 -1.84
N ASP A 83 13.64 -13.26 -2.85
CA ASP A 83 14.46 -14.46 -3.04
C ASP A 83 13.67 -15.77 -2.86
N GLY A 84 12.44 -15.81 -3.40
CA GLY A 84 11.52 -16.95 -3.30
C GLY A 84 10.95 -17.27 -1.91
N ILE A 85 11.16 -16.39 -0.91
CA ILE A 85 10.69 -16.61 0.48
C ILE A 85 9.18 -16.89 0.57
N TYR A 86 8.39 -16.34 -0.37
CA TYR A 86 6.94 -16.47 -0.40
C TYR A 86 6.42 -17.59 -1.32
N ASP A 87 7.26 -18.30 -2.05
CA ASP A 87 6.82 -19.20 -3.14
C ASP A 87 5.86 -20.30 -2.65
N GLU A 88 6.13 -20.87 -1.48
CA GLU A 88 5.31 -21.91 -0.83
C GLU A 88 4.35 -21.35 0.24
N SER A 89 4.19 -20.03 0.30
CA SER A 89 3.34 -19.37 1.31
C SER A 89 1.87 -19.34 0.92
N LEU A 90 1.00 -19.36 1.92
CA LEU A 90 -0.44 -19.17 1.72
C LEU A 90 -0.74 -17.73 1.28
N ALA A 91 -1.81 -17.52 0.53
CA ALA A 91 -2.23 -16.22 0.01
C ALA A 91 -2.22 -15.10 1.08
N HIS A 92 -2.77 -15.38 2.27
CA HIS A 92 -2.85 -14.40 3.38
C HIS A 92 -1.48 -14.05 4.02
N GLN A 93 -0.46 -14.88 3.79
CA GLN A 93 0.90 -14.66 4.31
C GLN A 93 1.74 -13.78 3.39
N ARG A 94 1.31 -13.62 2.14
CA ARG A 94 1.98 -12.77 1.14
C ARG A 94 1.86 -11.29 1.51
N PRO A 95 2.82 -10.47 1.07
CA PRO A 95 2.82 -9.04 1.37
C PRO A 95 1.58 -8.32 0.83
N LYS A 96 1.20 -7.22 1.49
CA LYS A 96 0.20 -6.25 1.02
C LYS A 96 0.92 -4.98 0.53
N TYR A 97 0.24 -4.17 -0.28
CA TYR A 97 0.88 -3.09 -1.06
C TYR A 97 0.22 -1.75 -0.82
N GLY A 98 1.05 -0.72 -0.80
CA GLY A 98 0.65 0.67 -0.70
C GLY A 98 1.84 1.56 -0.99
N GLY A 99 1.85 2.76 -0.41
CA GLY A 99 2.95 3.69 -0.59
C GLY A 99 3.33 4.47 0.66
N PHE A 100 4.57 4.92 0.69
CA PHE A 100 5.10 5.85 1.68
C PHE A 100 4.91 7.30 1.20
N ASN A 101 4.10 8.07 1.92
CA ASN A 101 3.65 9.41 1.55
C ASN A 101 4.70 10.49 1.87
N TYR A 102 5.88 10.38 1.27
CA TYR A 102 7.00 11.31 1.50
C TYR A 102 6.73 12.75 1.05
N LEU A 103 5.75 12.94 0.17
CA LEU A 103 5.27 14.25 -0.31
C LEU A 103 4.18 14.84 0.58
N ASN A 104 3.70 14.10 1.59
CA ASN A 104 2.59 14.49 2.46
C ASN A 104 1.34 14.93 1.67
N GLN A 105 1.00 14.17 0.64
CA GLN A 105 -0.16 14.43 -0.20
C GLN A 105 -1.44 14.08 0.56
N GLY A 106 -2.42 14.99 0.52
CA GLY A 106 -3.69 14.79 1.21
C GLY A 106 -4.57 13.67 0.63
N PHE A 107 -4.20 13.11 -0.51
CA PHE A 107 -4.90 12.01 -1.19
C PHE A 107 -4.14 10.66 -1.09
N GLY A 108 -3.18 10.57 -0.16
CA GLY A 108 -2.34 9.39 0.03
C GLY A 108 -1.17 9.34 -0.96
N ALA A 109 -0.27 8.36 -0.75
CA ALA A 109 0.98 8.26 -1.49
C ALA A 109 0.80 7.87 -2.96
N SER A 110 -0.28 7.18 -3.31
CA SER A 110 -0.42 6.50 -4.60
C SER A 110 -1.82 6.67 -5.20
N PRO A 111 -2.25 7.93 -5.49
CA PRO A 111 -3.61 8.24 -5.95
C PRO A 111 -4.00 7.55 -7.25
N ARG A 112 -3.04 7.06 -8.05
CA ARG A 112 -3.28 6.24 -9.24
C ARG A 112 -4.14 5.01 -8.94
N PHE A 113 -4.03 4.42 -7.76
CA PHE A 113 -4.74 3.20 -7.39
C PHE A 113 -6.06 3.45 -6.66
N GLY A 114 -6.45 4.70 -6.44
CA GLY A 114 -7.69 4.97 -5.74
C GLY A 114 -7.83 6.39 -5.22
N SER A 115 -9.08 6.86 -5.22
CA SER A 115 -9.44 8.18 -4.70
C SER A 115 -9.57 8.23 -3.18
N SER A 116 -9.49 7.09 -2.47
CA SER A 116 -9.54 7.03 -1.01
C SER A 116 -8.42 6.14 -0.50
N TYR A 117 -8.08 6.25 0.78
CA TYR A 117 -6.98 5.45 1.32
C TYR A 117 -7.16 5.11 2.80
N PHE A 118 -6.62 3.96 3.18
CA PHE A 118 -6.36 3.67 4.60
C PHE A 118 -5.04 4.34 4.99
N LEU A 119 -5.08 5.14 6.06
CA LEU A 119 -3.90 5.64 6.76
C LEU A 119 -3.51 4.59 7.80
N LEU A 120 -2.30 4.07 7.71
CA LEU A 120 -1.79 3.05 8.63
C LEU A 120 -1.07 3.69 9.82
N LYS A 121 -1.10 3.02 10.97
CA LYS A 121 -0.37 3.47 12.16
C LYS A 121 1.15 3.32 11.97
N PRO A 122 1.98 4.14 12.65
CA PRO A 122 3.43 4.16 12.45
C PRO A 122 4.13 2.81 12.71
N GLU A 123 3.60 1.97 13.59
CA GLU A 123 4.16 0.67 13.96
C GLU A 123 4.25 -0.30 12.76
N ILE A 124 3.43 -0.11 11.73
CA ILE A 124 3.51 -0.89 10.48
C ILE A 124 4.89 -0.77 9.83
N SER A 125 5.58 0.37 9.99
CA SER A 125 6.92 0.60 9.43
C SER A 125 7.94 -0.45 9.85
N GLU A 126 7.82 -1.04 11.05
CA GLU A 126 8.73 -2.06 11.56
C GLU A 126 8.71 -3.35 10.73
N ARG A 127 7.58 -3.60 10.05
CA ARG A 127 7.34 -4.77 9.20
C ARG A 127 7.09 -4.41 7.74
N THR A 128 7.65 -3.30 7.30
CA THR A 128 7.52 -2.81 5.92
C THR A 128 8.88 -2.74 5.23
N THR A 129 8.91 -3.16 3.98
CA THR A 129 10.02 -2.88 3.05
C THR A 129 9.54 -1.95 1.95
N TYR A 130 10.48 -1.35 1.24
CA TYR A 130 10.20 -0.29 0.28
C TYR A 130 11.04 -0.47 -0.96
N CYS A 131 10.55 0.03 -2.09
CA CYS A 131 11.34 0.19 -3.31
C CYS A 131 10.99 1.48 -4.05
N TYR A 132 11.93 1.94 -4.87
CA TYR A 132 11.71 2.99 -5.85
C TYR A 132 12.51 2.70 -7.12
N PRO A 133 11.94 2.85 -8.33
CA PRO A 133 10.52 3.05 -8.61
C PRO A 133 9.63 1.87 -8.14
N ASP A 134 8.35 1.88 -8.45
CA ASP A 134 7.45 0.78 -8.06
C ASP A 134 7.83 -0.57 -8.70
N SER A 135 7.15 -1.64 -8.26
CA SER A 135 7.42 -3.01 -8.70
C SER A 135 7.32 -3.25 -10.22
N PHE A 136 6.51 -2.46 -10.93
CA PHE A 136 6.31 -2.59 -12.37
C PHE A 136 7.56 -2.18 -13.16
N PHE A 137 8.31 -1.19 -12.68
CA PHE A 137 9.52 -0.68 -13.34
C PHE A 137 10.80 -1.47 -13.04
N LEU A 138 10.69 -2.68 -12.49
CA LEU A 138 11.81 -3.56 -12.17
C LEU A 138 12.90 -2.87 -11.33
N PRO A 139 12.56 -2.36 -10.13
CA PRO A 139 13.46 -1.53 -9.34
C PRO A 139 14.67 -2.34 -8.84
N GLU A 140 15.80 -1.66 -8.71
CA GLU A 140 17.03 -2.19 -8.10
C GLU A 140 17.26 -1.64 -6.69
N ASP A 141 16.65 -0.50 -6.35
CA ASP A 141 16.77 0.16 -5.05
C ASP A 141 15.68 -0.30 -4.08
N PHE A 142 16.11 -0.91 -2.97
CA PHE A 142 15.25 -1.38 -1.90
C PHE A 142 15.73 -0.88 -0.55
N ALA A 143 14.79 -0.71 0.38
CA ALA A 143 15.11 -0.29 1.73
C ALA A 143 14.18 -0.92 2.76
N SER A 144 14.69 -1.11 3.97
CA SER A 144 13.86 -1.12 5.18
C SER A 144 13.55 0.31 5.61
N HIS A 145 12.72 0.47 6.65
CA HIS A 145 12.40 1.81 7.16
C HIS A 145 13.64 2.65 7.55
N GLN A 146 14.73 2.01 7.99
CA GLN A 146 15.97 2.71 8.36
C GLN A 146 16.75 3.27 7.16
N GLY A 147 16.64 2.62 5.99
CA GLY A 147 17.30 3.02 4.74
C GLY A 147 16.43 3.87 3.83
N LEU A 148 15.17 4.14 4.23
CA LEU A 148 14.14 4.75 3.38
C LEU A 148 14.52 6.13 2.84
N MET A 149 15.39 6.86 3.53
CA MET A 149 15.87 8.17 3.08
C MET A 149 16.56 8.11 1.70
N HIS A 150 17.27 7.02 1.38
CA HIS A 150 17.89 6.82 0.07
C HIS A 150 16.84 6.83 -1.05
N LEU A 151 15.74 6.11 -0.87
CA LEU A 151 14.63 6.08 -1.84
C LEU A 151 13.95 7.45 -1.97
N VAL A 152 13.85 8.21 -0.88
CA VAL A 152 13.29 9.58 -0.91
C VAL A 152 14.18 10.54 -1.69
N GLU A 153 15.50 10.41 -1.61
CA GLU A 153 16.43 11.22 -2.41
C GLU A 153 16.29 10.90 -3.90
N LEU A 154 16.21 9.61 -4.25
CA LEU A 154 15.97 9.17 -5.63
C LEU A 154 14.64 9.72 -6.17
N ALA A 155 13.54 9.53 -5.44
CA ALA A 155 12.21 9.97 -5.84
C ALA A 155 12.10 11.50 -6.01
N LYS A 156 12.85 12.28 -5.22
CA LYS A 156 12.92 13.75 -5.38
C LYS A 156 13.76 14.20 -6.56
N SER A 157 14.72 13.39 -6.98
CA SER A 157 15.59 13.68 -8.12
C SER A 157 14.99 13.26 -9.46
N ASP A 158 13.99 12.38 -9.43
CA ASP A 158 13.31 11.89 -10.63
C ASP A 158 12.32 12.94 -11.18
N SER A 159 12.12 12.88 -12.49
CA SER A 159 11.20 13.72 -13.28
C SER A 159 9.97 12.97 -13.77
N GLN A 160 9.68 11.80 -13.19
CA GLN A 160 8.48 11.03 -13.46
C GLN A 160 7.19 11.82 -13.23
N ASP A 161 6.11 11.37 -13.87
CA ASP A 161 4.76 11.89 -13.64
C ASP A 161 4.41 11.78 -12.15
N LEU A 162 3.70 12.77 -11.62
CA LEU A 162 3.32 12.82 -10.21
C LEU A 162 2.47 11.63 -9.77
N LEU A 163 1.78 10.96 -10.69
CA LEU A 163 1.00 9.75 -10.42
C LEU A 163 1.86 8.48 -10.36
N ASP A 164 3.08 8.51 -10.90
CA ASP A 164 4.05 7.41 -10.87
C ASP A 164 5.19 7.65 -9.87
N ASN A 165 5.38 8.90 -9.43
CA ASN A 165 6.42 9.26 -8.47
C ASN A 165 6.00 9.01 -7.02
N TYR A 166 5.93 7.74 -6.64
CA TYR A 166 5.70 7.30 -5.26
C TYR A 166 6.68 6.20 -4.85
N ILE A 167 6.95 6.09 -3.55
CA ILE A 167 7.74 4.99 -3.01
C ILE A 167 6.79 3.87 -2.64
N GLU A 168 6.91 2.72 -3.32
CA GLU A 168 6.10 1.54 -3.03
C GLU A 168 6.46 0.99 -1.65
N ALA A 169 5.44 0.66 -0.86
CA ALA A 169 5.56 0.03 0.44
C ALA A 169 5.00 -1.40 0.39
N GLN A 170 5.81 -2.35 0.84
CA GLN A 170 5.48 -3.77 0.94
C GLN A 170 5.29 -4.15 2.40
N PHE A 171 4.03 -4.31 2.81
CA PHE A 171 3.63 -4.63 4.17
C PHE A 171 3.68 -6.14 4.41
N HIS A 172 4.53 -6.58 5.34
CA HIS A 172 4.66 -7.99 5.67
C HIS A 172 3.76 -8.37 6.85
N GLY A 173 2.99 -9.44 6.70
CA GLY A 173 2.04 -9.93 7.71
C GLY A 173 0.62 -9.41 7.49
N GLU A 174 -0.28 -9.75 8.40
CA GLU A 174 -1.68 -9.32 8.38
C GLU A 174 -1.79 -7.80 8.64
N ILE A 175 -2.75 -7.11 8.03
CA ILE A 175 -3.07 -5.72 8.39
C ILE A 175 -4.48 -5.73 8.97
N SER A 176 -4.59 -5.64 10.28
CA SER A 176 -5.85 -5.56 11.01
C SER A 176 -6.44 -4.16 10.90
N VAL A 177 -7.72 -4.09 10.51
CA VAL A 177 -8.43 -2.80 10.43
C VAL A 177 -8.45 -2.11 11.80
N GLN A 178 -8.68 -2.85 12.88
CA GLN A 178 -8.79 -2.27 14.22
C GLN A 178 -7.43 -1.89 14.82
N ASN A 179 -6.42 -2.73 14.59
CA ASN A 179 -5.13 -2.56 15.28
C ASN A 179 -4.12 -1.76 14.48
N ASP A 180 -4.12 -1.86 13.15
CA ASP A 180 -3.08 -1.32 12.29
C ASP A 180 -3.52 -0.09 11.47
N VAL A 181 -4.83 0.16 11.34
CA VAL A 181 -5.34 1.33 10.61
C VAL A 181 -5.64 2.45 11.59
N GLU A 182 -5.13 3.64 11.30
CA GLU A 182 -5.42 4.85 12.05
C GLU A 182 -6.74 5.47 11.60
N ALA A 183 -6.93 5.63 10.29
CA ALA A 183 -8.14 6.21 9.73
C ALA A 183 -8.40 5.72 8.30
N LEU A 184 -9.66 5.74 7.89
CA LEU A 184 -10.06 5.70 6.48
C LEU A 184 -10.30 7.13 6.01
N VAL A 185 -9.54 7.58 5.01
CA VAL A 185 -9.70 8.90 4.39
C VAL A 185 -10.44 8.75 3.07
N LEU A 186 -11.64 9.31 2.99
CA LEU A 186 -12.53 9.25 1.83
C LEU A 186 -12.41 10.47 0.93
N ASP A 187 -12.74 10.25 -0.34
CA ASP A 187 -13.02 11.33 -1.28
C ASP A 187 -14.30 12.07 -0.89
N PRO A 188 -14.32 13.43 -0.89
CA PRO A 188 -15.52 14.22 -0.65
C PRO A 188 -16.77 13.82 -1.43
N ILE A 189 -16.65 13.20 -2.62
CA ILE A 189 -17.80 12.71 -3.39
C ILE A 189 -18.62 11.66 -2.62
N TYR A 190 -18.01 10.96 -1.66
CA TYR A 190 -18.68 9.92 -0.87
C TYR A 190 -19.43 10.46 0.34
N LYS A 191 -19.37 11.77 0.60
CA LYS A 191 -20.08 12.39 1.71
C LYS A 191 -21.59 12.28 1.53
N ASN A 192 -22.29 11.90 2.59
CA ASN A 192 -23.70 11.58 2.69
C ASN A 192 -24.17 10.44 1.76
N THR A 193 -23.27 9.53 1.38
CA THR A 193 -23.61 8.37 0.52
C THR A 193 -23.66 7.07 1.32
N ASP A 194 -24.10 5.98 0.68
CA ASP A 194 -24.03 4.64 1.27
C ASP A 194 -22.58 4.18 1.48
N ILE A 195 -21.61 4.73 0.73
CA ILE A 195 -20.18 4.44 0.93
C ILE A 195 -19.70 5.01 2.27
N GLU A 196 -20.10 6.23 2.63
CA GLU A 196 -19.78 6.79 3.96
C GLU A 196 -20.44 5.96 5.06
N LYS A 197 -21.68 5.49 4.88
CA LYS A 197 -22.32 4.61 5.87
C LYS A 197 -21.54 3.31 6.06
N GLN A 198 -21.08 2.70 4.97
CA GLN A 198 -20.25 1.48 5.03
C GLN A 198 -18.89 1.75 5.67
N ALA A 199 -18.27 2.89 5.39
CA ALA A 199 -17.00 3.31 5.99
C ALA A 199 -17.13 3.44 7.52
N ASN A 200 -18.19 4.09 7.99
CA ASN A 200 -18.45 4.24 9.44
C ASN A 200 -18.68 2.89 10.15
N ALA A 201 -19.12 1.85 9.43
CA ALA A 201 -19.30 0.52 10.00
C ALA A 201 -17.98 -0.23 10.24
N LEU A 202 -16.83 0.29 9.77
CA LEU A 202 -15.51 -0.31 10.02
C LEU A 202 -15.05 -0.18 11.48
N GLY A 203 -15.65 0.74 12.26
CA GLY A 203 -15.26 0.99 13.65
C GLY A 203 -13.90 1.70 13.80
N ILE A 204 -13.45 2.42 12.77
CA ILE A 204 -12.26 3.28 12.78
C ILE A 204 -12.65 4.71 12.41
N GLU A 205 -11.75 5.67 12.63
CA GLU A 205 -12.02 7.06 12.27
C GLU A 205 -12.19 7.21 10.75
N VAL A 206 -13.24 7.92 10.33
CA VAL A 206 -13.49 8.29 8.93
C VAL A 206 -13.20 9.77 8.75
N ARG A 207 -12.28 10.10 7.86
CA ARG A 207 -11.89 11.47 7.48
C ARG A 207 -12.19 11.71 6.00
N PHE A 208 -12.12 12.97 5.57
CA PHE A 208 -12.22 13.35 4.17
C PHE A 208 -11.03 14.21 3.77
N HIS A 209 -10.45 13.97 2.59
CA HIS A 209 -9.43 14.87 2.05
C HIS A 209 -10.07 16.07 1.32
N SER A 210 -9.27 17.05 0.91
CA SER A 210 -9.77 18.32 0.33
C SER A 210 -10.32 18.23 -1.10
N GLY A 211 -10.31 17.04 -1.72
CA GLY A 211 -10.57 16.85 -3.15
C GLY A 211 -9.54 17.53 -4.07
N PHE A 212 -9.77 17.43 -5.37
CA PHE A 212 -8.99 18.15 -6.40
C PHE A 212 -9.76 19.39 -6.86
N ARG A 213 -9.03 20.46 -7.16
CA ARG A 213 -9.59 21.69 -7.74
C ARG A 213 -8.84 22.04 -9.00
N LEU A 214 -9.55 22.16 -10.12
CA LEU A 214 -9.00 22.70 -11.35
C LEU A 214 -9.36 24.18 -11.42
N GLN A 215 -8.36 25.04 -11.58
CA GLN A 215 -8.59 26.43 -11.93
C GLN A 215 -8.89 26.49 -13.43
N VAL A 216 -10.13 26.85 -13.79
CA VAL A 216 -10.49 27.14 -15.18
C VAL A 216 -10.28 28.63 -15.44
N SER A 217 -9.59 28.98 -16.53
CA SER A 217 -9.55 30.35 -17.02
C SER A 217 -10.93 30.74 -17.55
N ALA A 218 -11.42 31.92 -17.16
CA ALA A 218 -12.62 32.52 -17.72
C ALA A 218 -12.43 32.95 -19.18
#